data_AF-K5D2U9-F1
#
_entry.id   AF-K5D2U9-F1
#
_cell.length_a   1.000
_cell.length_b   1.000
_cell.length_c   1.000
_cell.angle_alpha   90.00
_cell.angle_beta   90.00
_cell.angle_gamma   90.00
#
_symmetry.space_group_name_H-M   'P 1'
#
loop_
_entity.id
_entity.type
_entity.pdbx_description
1 polymer ?
#
loop_
_entity_poly.entity_id
_entity_poly.type
_entity_poly.pdbx_seq_one_letter_code
_entity_poly.pdbx_strand_id
1 'polypeptide(L)'
;MRVNESARELIGHPDYGIKLGFAVQMVDSKEANVPDAAENKSLAELEDRIIETVAKGADGIHVLTLTNAAMKELVFYIKEGADIGAMHESLKGSDATHDVQCQAVWDHDWAAFTEFLPDA
;
A
#
# COMPACT_ATOMS: atom_id res chain seq x y z
N MET A 1 11.61 4.49 1.38
CA MET A 1 10.36 5.13 0.93
C MET A 1 10.42 5.30 -0.58
N ARG A 2 9.31 5.08 -1.29
CA ARG A 2 9.14 5.36 -2.72
C ARG A 2 7.86 6.17 -2.92
N VAL A 3 7.95 7.26 -3.67
CA VAL A 3 6.84 8.19 -3.92
C VAL A 3 6.61 8.27 -5.42
N ASN A 4 5.36 8.20 -5.85
CA ASN A 4 4.99 8.42 -7.25
C ASN A 4 4.66 9.90 -7.46
N GLU A 5 5.66 10.70 -7.79
CA GLU A 5 5.49 12.15 -7.98
C GLU A 5 4.55 12.51 -9.14
N SER A 6 4.39 11.62 -10.14
CA SER A 6 3.44 11.86 -11.24
C SER A 6 1.98 11.86 -10.77
N ALA A 7 1.69 11.27 -9.61
CA ALA A 7 0.36 11.30 -9.02
C ALA A 7 -0.01 12.68 -8.43
N ARG A 8 0.95 13.62 -8.33
CA ARG A 8 0.70 14.99 -7.85
C ARG A 8 -0.39 15.71 -8.64
N GLU A 9 -0.47 15.48 -9.94
CA GLU A 9 -1.46 16.13 -10.82
C GLU A 9 -2.91 15.67 -10.54
N LEU A 10 -3.09 14.60 -9.77
CA LEU A 10 -4.38 13.97 -9.47
C LEU A 10 -4.83 14.20 -8.02
N ILE A 11 -4.05 14.95 -7.22
CA ILE A 11 -4.42 15.33 -5.86
C ILE A 11 -5.74 16.11 -5.89
N GLY A 12 -6.71 15.70 -5.06
CA GLY A 12 -8.02 16.33 -4.99
C GLY A 12 -8.96 15.96 -6.13
N HIS A 13 -8.59 15.02 -7.02
CA HIS A 13 -9.47 14.58 -8.09
C HIS A 13 -10.72 13.90 -7.50
N PRO A 14 -11.95 14.28 -7.90
CA PRO A 14 -13.18 13.84 -7.25
C PRO A 14 -13.40 12.33 -7.29
N ASP A 15 -12.91 11.68 -8.35
CA ASP A 15 -13.03 10.23 -8.48
C ASP A 15 -12.13 9.46 -7.51
N TYR A 16 -11.03 10.03 -7.02
CA TYR A 16 -10.01 9.31 -6.26
C TYR A 16 -10.01 9.72 -4.77
N GLY A 17 -11.18 9.69 -4.14
CA GLY A 17 -11.37 10.19 -2.77
C GLY A 17 -11.04 9.20 -1.64
N ILE A 18 -10.78 7.92 -1.95
CA ILE A 18 -10.56 6.88 -0.94
C ILE A 18 -9.07 6.52 -0.90
N LYS A 19 -8.44 6.72 0.26
CA LYS A 19 -7.12 6.18 0.57
C LYS A 19 -7.25 4.72 0.95
N LEU A 20 -6.63 3.84 0.18
CA LEU A 20 -6.49 2.42 0.45
C LEU A 20 -5.04 2.09 0.81
N GLY A 21 -4.81 1.61 2.03
CA GLY A 21 -3.52 1.17 2.54
C GLY A 21 -3.48 -0.34 2.74
N PHE A 22 -2.41 -0.98 2.29
CA PHE A 22 -2.06 -2.35 2.65
C PHE A 22 -0.73 -2.35 3.39
N ALA A 23 -0.75 -2.76 4.65
CA ALA A 23 0.43 -2.88 5.49
C ALA A 23 0.80 -4.35 5.69
N VAL A 24 2.06 -4.69 5.46
CA VAL A 24 2.63 -6.02 5.63
C VAL A 24 3.62 -5.97 6.78
N GLN A 25 3.39 -6.76 7.83
CA GLN A 25 4.31 -6.82 8.97
C GLN A 25 5.57 -7.63 8.66
N MET A 26 6.73 -7.14 9.11
CA MET A 26 8.00 -7.87 9.03
C MET A 26 8.06 -8.98 10.08
N VAL A 27 8.56 -10.15 9.69
CA VAL A 27 8.60 -11.35 10.52
C VAL A 27 9.73 -11.27 11.54
N ASP A 28 10.90 -10.76 11.13
CA ASP A 28 12.13 -10.80 11.93
C ASP A 28 12.57 -9.42 12.46
N SER A 29 11.59 -8.58 12.78
CA SER A 29 11.78 -7.24 13.34
C SER A 29 12.43 -7.22 14.74
N LYS A 30 12.76 -8.39 15.32
CA LYS A 30 13.27 -8.50 16.71
C LYS A 30 14.78 -8.40 16.87
N GLU A 31 15.59 -8.72 15.85
CA GLU A 31 17.06 -8.67 16.01
C GLU A 31 17.79 -7.80 14.96
N ALA A 32 17.30 -7.70 13.72
CA ALA A 32 18.07 -7.07 12.64
C ALA A 32 17.64 -5.64 12.27
N ASN A 33 16.46 -5.15 12.67
CA ASN A 33 15.82 -3.91 12.19
C ASN A 33 15.72 -3.78 10.64
N VAL A 34 16.13 -4.80 9.89
CA VAL A 34 16.15 -4.83 8.43
C VAL A 34 15.88 -6.27 7.99
N PRO A 35 14.95 -6.50 7.05
CA PRO A 35 14.68 -7.84 6.53
C PRO A 35 15.91 -8.43 5.86
N ASP A 36 16.10 -9.75 6.00
CA ASP A 36 17.17 -10.46 5.31
C ASP A 36 16.88 -10.59 3.80
N ALA A 37 17.79 -11.21 3.04
CA ALA A 37 17.61 -11.33 1.59
C ALA A 37 16.41 -12.22 1.20
N ALA A 38 16.05 -13.21 2.02
CA ALA A 38 14.93 -14.12 1.76
C ALA A 38 13.60 -13.44 2.08
N GLU A 39 13.51 -12.74 3.21
CA GLU A 39 12.36 -11.93 3.60
C GLU A 39 12.13 -10.80 2.59
N ASN A 40 13.19 -10.10 2.16
CA ASN A 40 13.09 -9.08 1.11
C ASN A 40 12.48 -9.62 -0.19
N LYS A 41 12.85 -10.85 -0.58
CA LYS A 41 12.29 -11.48 -1.77
C LYS A 41 10.79 -11.79 -1.57
N SER A 42 10.42 -12.36 -0.42
CA SER A 42 9.01 -12.61 -0.08
C SER A 42 8.18 -11.33 -0.06
N LEU A 43 8.71 -10.26 0.53
CA LEU A 43 8.07 -8.94 0.59
C LEU A 43 7.94 -8.28 -0.78
N ALA A 44 8.88 -8.52 -1.71
CA ALA A 44 8.77 -8.04 -3.09
C ALA A 44 7.68 -8.80 -3.85
N GLU A 45 7.63 -10.13 -3.72
CA GLU A 45 6.58 -10.94 -4.33
C GLU A 45 5.19 -10.59 -3.78
N LEU A 46 5.08 -10.28 -2.49
CA LEU A 46 3.82 -9.84 -1.87
C LEU A 46 3.42 -8.43 -2.31
N GLU A 47 4.38 -7.51 -2.46
CA GLU A 47 4.12 -6.20 -3.05
C GLU A 47 3.53 -6.32 -4.46
N ASP A 48 4.13 -7.14 -5.33
CA ASP A 48 3.64 -7.36 -6.69
C ASP A 48 2.21 -7.90 -6.69
N ARG A 49 1.91 -8.84 -5.77
CA ARG A 49 0.54 -9.38 -5.60
C ARG A 49 -0.46 -8.33 -5.12
N ILE A 50 -0.07 -7.44 -4.20
CA ILE A 50 -0.95 -6.35 -3.74
C ILE A 50 -1.26 -5.42 -4.91
N ILE A 51 -0.25 -5.02 -5.67
CA ILE A 51 -0.41 -4.16 -6.85
C ILE A 51 -1.34 -4.81 -7.88
N GLU A 52 -1.12 -6.10 -8.18
CA GLU A 52 -1.96 -6.84 -9.12
C GLU A 52 -3.41 -6.97 -8.62
N THR A 53 -3.61 -7.20 -7.32
CA THR A 53 -4.94 -7.31 -6.71
C THR A 53 -5.70 -6.00 -6.81
N VAL A 54 -5.05 -4.88 -6.47
CA VAL A 54 -5.66 -3.55 -6.61
C VAL A 54 -5.96 -3.24 -8.07
N ALA A 55 -5.03 -3.51 -8.99
CA ALA A 55 -5.24 -3.25 -10.42
C ALA A 55 -6.40 -4.05 -11.04
N LYS A 56 -6.74 -5.22 -10.48
CA LYS A 56 -7.88 -6.04 -10.92
C LYS A 56 -9.19 -5.69 -10.21
N GLY A 57 -9.11 -5.27 -8.95
CA GLY A 57 -10.27 -5.07 -8.07
C GLY A 57 -10.72 -3.62 -7.93
N ALA A 58 -9.88 -2.65 -8.35
CA ALA A 58 -10.15 -1.23 -8.22
C ALA A 58 -9.53 -0.43 -9.39
N ASP A 59 -10.16 0.70 -9.72
CA ASP A 59 -9.50 1.76 -10.48
C ASP A 59 -8.77 2.65 -9.47
N GLY A 60 -7.45 2.60 -9.48
CA GLY A 60 -6.64 3.20 -8.44
C GLY A 60 -5.22 3.54 -8.87
N ILE A 61 -4.63 4.48 -8.13
CA ILE A 61 -3.29 5.00 -8.38
C ILE A 61 -2.42 4.62 -7.19
N HIS A 62 -1.32 3.92 -7.44
CA HIS A 62 -0.29 3.68 -6.42
C HIS A 62 0.53 4.97 -6.23
N VAL A 63 0.50 5.51 -5.02
CA VAL A 63 1.11 6.82 -4.73
C VAL A 63 2.34 6.72 -3.84
N LEU A 64 2.39 5.74 -2.94
CA LEU A 64 3.42 5.66 -1.91
C LEU A 64 3.71 4.21 -1.53
N THR A 65 4.99 3.91 -1.33
CA THR A 65 5.43 2.76 -0.54
C THR A 65 6.30 3.20 0.61
N LEU A 66 5.85 2.94 1.83
CA LEU A 66 6.61 3.11 3.06
C LEU A 66 7.26 1.79 3.45
N THR A 67 8.49 1.85 3.93
CA THR A 67 9.20 0.68 4.46
C THR A 67 9.96 1.16 5.69
N ASN A 68 9.67 0.56 6.82
CA ASN A 68 10.38 0.77 8.09
C ASN A 68 10.74 -0.59 8.70
N ALA A 69 11.34 -0.61 9.89
CA ALA A 69 11.79 -1.85 10.54
C ALA A 69 10.67 -2.81 10.99
N ALA A 70 9.41 -2.35 10.99
CA ALA A 70 8.27 -3.11 11.47
C ALA A 70 7.34 -3.56 10.33
N MET A 71 7.23 -2.76 9.27
CA MET A 71 6.26 -2.99 8.21
C MET A 71 6.65 -2.36 6.88
N LYS A 72 5.99 -2.86 5.84
CA LYS A 72 5.94 -2.26 4.51
C LYS A 72 4.49 -1.91 4.18
N GLU A 73 4.23 -0.65 3.89
CA GLU A 73 2.88 -0.16 3.58
C GLU A 73 2.82 0.37 2.15
N LEU A 74 1.83 -0.08 1.38
CA LEU A 74 1.52 0.44 0.06
C LEU A 74 0.23 1.26 0.16
N VAL A 75 0.27 2.49 -0.34
CA VAL A 75 -0.86 3.41 -0.31
C VAL A 75 -1.32 3.71 -1.74
N PHE A 76 -2.63 3.59 -1.94
CA PHE A 76 -3.32 3.84 -3.17
C PHE A 76 -4.43 4.87 -2.96
N TYR A 77 -4.76 5.64 -3.98
CA TYR A 77 -6.04 6.34 -4.05
C TYR A 77 -6.91 5.69 -5.11
N ILE A 78 -8.14 5.33 -4.72
CA ILE A 78 -9.03 4.53 -5.55
C ILE A 78 -10.38 5.22 -5.75
N LYS A 79 -11.07 4.81 -6.82
CA LYS A 79 -12.48 5.12 -7.04
C LYS A 79 -13.40 4.32 -6.13
N GLU A 80 -14.60 4.85 -5.91
CA GLU A 80 -15.68 4.10 -5.26
C GLU A 80 -16.06 2.84 -6.04
N GLY A 81 -16.58 1.84 -5.32
CA GLY A 81 -17.12 0.62 -5.91
C GLY A 81 -16.18 -0.59 -5.85
N ALA A 82 -14.96 -0.45 -5.36
CA ALA A 82 -14.07 -1.58 -5.11
C ALA A 82 -14.54 -2.43 -3.91
N ASP A 83 -14.48 -3.76 -4.05
CA ASP A 83 -14.70 -4.68 -2.93
C ASP A 83 -13.41 -4.87 -2.12
N ILE A 84 -13.17 -3.92 -1.22
CA ILE A 84 -11.96 -3.88 -0.39
C ILE A 84 -11.87 -5.10 0.53
N GLY A 85 -13.01 -5.61 1.02
CA GLY A 85 -13.06 -6.80 1.85
C GLY A 85 -12.58 -8.04 1.09
N ALA A 86 -13.09 -8.25 -0.13
CA ALA A 86 -12.65 -9.36 -0.97
C ALA A 86 -11.17 -9.25 -1.36
N MET A 87 -10.67 -8.03 -1.66
CA MET A 87 -9.25 -7.81 -1.91
C MET A 87 -8.39 -8.19 -0.70
N HIS A 88 -8.78 -7.74 0.50
CA HIS A 88 -8.05 -8.05 1.74
C HIS A 88 -8.00 -9.55 2.03
N GLU A 89 -9.14 -10.23 1.95
CA GLU A 89 -9.22 -11.68 2.19
C GLU A 89 -8.39 -12.48 1.18
N SER A 90 -8.37 -12.06 -0.09
CA SER A 90 -7.54 -12.70 -1.12
C SER A 90 -6.04 -12.60 -0.82
N LEU A 91 -5.61 -11.47 -0.25
CA LEU A 91 -4.22 -11.22 0.09
C LEU A 91 -3.81 -11.93 1.39
N LYS A 92 -4.68 -11.94 2.40
CA LYS A 92 -4.48 -12.68 3.66
C LYS A 92 -4.25 -14.18 3.43
N GLY A 93 -4.97 -14.77 2.49
CA GLY A 93 -4.81 -16.20 2.16
C GLY A 93 -3.58 -16.53 1.32
N SER A 94 -2.88 -15.53 0.79
CA SER A 94 -1.82 -15.71 -0.21
C SER A 94 -0.42 -15.92 0.37
N ASP A 95 -0.19 -15.54 1.63
CA ASP A 95 1.11 -15.67 2.29
C ASP A 95 0.92 -16.11 3.74
N ALA A 96 1.48 -17.27 4.09
CA ALA A 96 1.39 -17.83 5.45
C ALA A 96 2.37 -17.16 6.43
N THR A 97 3.33 -16.37 5.92
CA THR A 97 4.46 -15.87 6.70
C THR A 97 4.28 -14.43 7.17
N HIS A 98 3.54 -13.60 6.42
CA HIS A 98 3.34 -12.19 6.74
C HIS A 98 1.86 -11.88 7.01
N ASP A 99 1.57 -11.11 8.06
CA ASP A 99 0.23 -10.58 8.29
C ASP A 99 -0.01 -9.36 7.39
N VAL A 100 -1.05 -9.45 6.55
CA VAL A 100 -1.50 -8.34 5.69
C VAL A 100 -2.67 -7.64 6.37
N GLN A 101 -2.48 -6.36 6.65
CA GLN A 101 -3.49 -5.46 7.18
C GLN A 101 -3.99 -4.55 6.06
N CYS A 102 -5.27 -4.23 6.08
CA CYS A 102 -5.91 -3.38 5.09
C CYS A 102 -6.69 -2.27 5.80
N GLN A 103 -6.55 -1.05 5.31
CA GLN A 103 -7.32 0.10 5.77
C GLN A 103 -7.81 0.89 4.56
N ALA A 104 -9.09 1.24 4.55
CA ALA A 104 -9.65 2.21 3.62
C ALA A 104 -10.32 3.34 4.38
N VAL A 105 -9.98 4.58 4.02
CA VAL A 105 -10.54 5.79 4.62
C VAL A 105 -10.77 6.85 3.56
N TRP A 106 -11.78 7.68 3.77
CA TRP A 106 -11.99 8.87 2.96
C TRP A 106 -10.90 9.89 3.24
N ASP A 107 -10.22 10.33 2.18
CA ASP A 107 -9.16 11.34 2.20
C ASP A 107 -9.17 12.11 0.87
N HIS A 108 -10.19 12.96 0.70
CA HIS A 108 -10.43 13.69 -0.56
C HIS A 108 -9.26 14.61 -0.94
N ASP A 109 -8.60 15.22 0.05
CA ASP A 109 -7.50 16.17 -0.16
C ASP A 109 -6.14 15.47 -0.29
N TRP A 110 -6.13 14.14 -0.23
CA TRP A 110 -4.94 13.30 -0.23
C TRP A 110 -3.92 13.72 0.84
N ALA A 111 -4.41 14.06 2.03
CA ALA A 111 -3.60 14.54 3.15
C ALA A 111 -2.46 13.55 3.47
N ALA A 112 -2.76 12.25 3.44
CA ALA A 112 -1.76 11.21 3.72
C ALA A 112 -0.66 11.09 2.66
N PHE A 113 -0.88 11.56 1.43
CA PHE A 113 0.18 11.56 0.39
C PHE A 113 0.95 12.86 0.38
N THR A 114 0.25 13.98 0.57
CA THR A 114 0.86 15.32 0.57
C THR A 114 1.88 15.51 1.69
N GLU A 115 1.71 14.84 2.85
CA GLU A 115 2.71 14.84 3.93
C GLU A 115 4.10 14.30 3.51
N PHE A 116 4.16 13.44 2.49
CA PHE A 116 5.40 12.81 2.01
C PHE A 116 5.95 13.43 0.72
N LEU A 117 5.30 14.47 0.22
CA LEU A 117 5.78 15.20 -0.94
C LEU A 117 6.89 16.17 -0.52
N PRO A 118 8.02 16.25 -1.26
CA PRO A 118 9.02 17.27 -1.00
C PRO A 118 8.45 18.67 -1.21
N ASP A 119 8.91 19.65 -0.42
CA ASP A 119 8.61 21.07 -0.66
C ASP A 119 8.99 21.45 -2.09
N ALA A 120 8.10 22.21 -2.76
CA ALA A 120 8.26 22.64 -4.15
C ALA A 120 9.28 23.77 -4.32
#